data_AF-A0A964TZL6-F1
#
_entry.id   AF-A0A964TZL6-F1
#
_cell.length_a   1.000
_cell.length_b   1.000
_cell.length_c   1.000
_cell.angle_alpha   90.00
_cell.angle_beta   90.00
_cell.angle_gamma   90.00
#
_symmetry.space_group_name_H-M   'P 1'
#
loop_
_entity.id
_entity.type
_entity.pdbx_description
1 polymer ?
#
loop_
_entity_poly.entity_id
_entity_poly.type
_entity_poly.pdbx_seq_one_letter_code
_entity_poly.pdbx_strand_id
1 'polypeptide(L)'
;MQSRKSAAAGFLSTLLVLTPLAAPAQLDRLKDAAAERLGGLVESSASSESSDPNAQAAAADSGDPAAHARQVIALHADHSDSLDAIHGNSVVYYDNPDAAREGLGRIESAEAAAAAIRPLAKALTERYGWERGRITEAMDAAGVSVDKPNYMVEANARDLHEFLQQLDDTRSASTQTLVDGVRARLDDLDDFAANIQQQRLGEALELIGIAQEIDPNHPDLGPLRVAVETASSEKRAEQMARIDAAEWPGHVAEFDGPGSIESLAASVRDYLAADRDWGQREDKPQDILNVAIRGPWQVAKRDILGQPIQWRLPVLVAVTDEEMRPDGIARAYELSMVAMEGAANDAPKSPPWDGFWVGDNFFLEQGRLP
;
A
#
# COMPACT_ATOMS: atom_id res chain seq x y z
N MET A 1 -38.12 21.08 28.32
CA MET A 1 -38.06 19.61 28.21
C MET A 1 -37.93 19.25 26.74
N GLN A 2 -36.70 19.17 26.23
CA GLN A 2 -36.26 18.36 25.09
C GLN A 2 -34.80 18.72 24.79
N SER A 3 -33.94 17.81 25.21
CA SER A 3 -32.49 17.79 25.05
C SER A 3 -32.15 17.46 23.59
N ARG A 4 -31.35 18.29 22.94
CA ARG A 4 -30.62 17.92 21.73
C ARG A 4 -29.15 17.74 22.12
N LYS A 5 -28.76 16.47 22.20
CA LYS A 5 -27.37 16.02 22.40
C LYS A 5 -26.53 16.46 21.21
N SER A 6 -25.44 17.17 21.49
CA SER A 6 -24.34 17.38 20.55
C SER A 6 -23.45 16.14 20.58
N ALA A 7 -23.22 15.54 19.41
CA ALA A 7 -22.32 14.41 19.24
C ALA A 7 -20.90 14.95 19.05
N ALA A 8 -19.99 14.52 19.93
CA ALA A 8 -18.57 14.75 19.80
C ALA A 8 -18.02 13.87 18.67
N ALA A 9 -17.44 14.49 17.65
CA ALA A 9 -16.64 13.83 16.64
C ALA A 9 -15.25 13.57 17.22
N GLY A 10 -14.95 12.31 17.54
CA GLY A 10 -13.59 11.86 17.81
C GLY A 10 -12.85 11.69 16.49
N PHE A 11 -11.85 12.53 16.25
CA PHE A 11 -10.86 12.31 15.20
C PHE A 11 -9.89 11.21 15.66
N LEU A 12 -9.98 10.03 15.06
CA LEU A 12 -8.89 9.04 15.11
C LEU A 12 -7.74 9.59 14.25
N SER A 13 -6.60 9.88 14.88
CA SER A 13 -5.33 10.04 14.18
C SER A 13 -4.83 8.66 13.77
N THR A 14 -4.97 8.33 12.50
CA THR A 14 -4.34 7.16 11.90
C THR A 14 -2.84 7.42 11.78
N LEU A 15 -2.04 6.72 12.60
CA LEU A 15 -0.58 6.60 12.45
C LEU A 15 -0.28 5.96 11.09
N LEU A 16 0.54 6.63 10.27
CA LEU A 16 1.13 6.05 9.08
C LEU A 16 2.62 5.84 9.32
N VAL A 17 3.06 4.59 9.13
CA VAL A 17 4.45 4.16 9.17
C VAL A 17 5.15 4.67 7.92
N LEU A 18 6.25 5.43 8.08
CA LEU A 18 7.18 5.71 7.00
C LEU A 18 8.00 4.45 6.74
N THR A 19 7.89 3.89 5.54
CA THR A 19 8.92 2.99 4.99
C THR A 19 9.91 3.82 4.18
N PRO A 20 11.23 3.65 4.38
CA PRO A 20 12.24 4.37 3.62
C PRO A 20 12.29 3.89 2.17
N LEU A 21 12.67 4.80 1.26
CA LEU A 21 13.23 4.46 -0.05
C LEU A 21 14.44 3.53 0.15
N ALA A 22 14.34 2.32 -0.40
CA ALA A 22 15.29 1.24 -0.19
C ALA A 22 16.72 1.60 -0.63
N ALA A 23 17.65 1.58 0.33
CA ALA A 23 19.06 1.37 0.05
C ALA A 23 19.26 -0.03 -0.58
N PRO A 24 20.32 -0.25 -1.38
CA PRO A 24 20.58 -1.53 -2.08
C PRO A 24 20.54 -2.79 -1.18
N ALA A 25 20.73 -2.64 0.13
CA ALA A 25 20.63 -3.71 1.11
C ALA A 25 19.21 -4.26 1.35
N GLN A 26 18.14 -3.50 1.07
CA GLN A 26 16.75 -4.00 1.14
C GLN A 26 16.38 -4.83 -0.10
N LEU A 27 16.95 -4.51 -1.27
CA LEU A 27 16.78 -5.29 -2.48
C LEU A 27 17.45 -6.67 -2.34
N ASP A 28 18.63 -6.73 -1.71
CA ASP A 28 19.31 -8.01 -1.43
C ASP A 28 18.55 -8.84 -0.36
N ARG A 29 17.99 -8.21 0.68
CA ARG A 29 17.12 -8.91 1.64
C ARG A 29 15.80 -9.40 1.03
N LEU A 30 15.24 -8.67 0.06
CA LEU A 30 14.05 -9.11 -0.68
C LEU A 30 14.38 -10.26 -1.63
N LYS A 31 15.56 -10.27 -2.25
CA LYS A 31 16.06 -11.40 -3.05
C LYS A 31 16.34 -12.63 -2.20
N ASP A 32 16.94 -12.47 -1.02
CA ASP A 32 17.19 -13.55 -0.08
C ASP A 32 15.90 -14.11 0.50
N ALA A 33 14.92 -13.25 0.85
CA ALA A 33 13.59 -13.67 1.32
C ALA A 33 12.74 -14.32 0.21
N ALA A 34 12.91 -13.90 -1.06
CA ALA A 34 12.31 -14.56 -2.21
C ALA A 34 12.97 -15.93 -2.49
N ALA A 35 14.28 -16.05 -2.34
CA ALA A 35 15.01 -17.30 -2.47
C ALA A 35 14.67 -18.30 -1.33
N GLU A 36 14.44 -17.82 -0.10
CA GLU A 36 14.02 -18.64 1.03
C GLU A 36 12.54 -19.09 0.90
N ARG A 37 11.66 -18.25 0.33
CA ARG A 37 10.27 -18.62 -0.01
C ARG A 37 10.17 -19.60 -1.19
N LEU A 38 11.05 -19.48 -2.19
CA LEU A 38 11.19 -20.45 -3.29
C LEU A 38 11.83 -21.77 -2.82
N GLY A 39 12.72 -21.74 -1.82
CA GLY A 39 13.32 -22.92 -1.21
C GLY A 39 12.36 -23.72 -0.32
N GLY A 40 11.45 -23.03 0.38
CA GLY A 40 10.47 -23.66 1.29
C GLY A 40 9.30 -24.38 0.60
N LEU A 41 9.05 -24.11 -0.68
CA LEU A 41 8.00 -24.77 -1.49
C LEU A 41 8.39 -26.16 -2.01
N VAL A 42 9.65 -26.60 -1.78
CA VAL A 42 10.15 -27.89 -2.29
C VAL A 42 9.98 -29.04 -1.27
N GLU A 43 9.74 -28.77 0.02
CA GLU A 43 9.71 -29.83 1.04
C GLU A 43 8.32 -30.35 1.45
N SER A 44 7.20 -29.79 0.95
CA SER A 44 5.86 -30.31 1.27
C SER A 44 5.20 -31.19 0.20
N SER A 45 5.91 -31.52 -0.88
CA SER A 45 5.40 -32.37 -1.98
C SER A 45 6.01 -33.77 -1.94
N ALA A 46 5.82 -34.48 -0.83
CA ALA A 46 6.18 -35.89 -0.73
C ALA A 46 4.90 -36.73 -0.59
N SER A 47 4.11 -36.79 -1.67
CA SER A 47 3.27 -37.94 -2.10
C SER A 47 2.42 -37.54 -3.33
N SER A 48 3.06 -37.09 -4.39
CA SER A 48 2.47 -37.07 -5.73
C SER A 48 3.46 -37.79 -6.62
N GLU A 49 3.06 -38.95 -7.15
CA GLU A 49 3.86 -39.68 -8.13
C GLU A 49 4.24 -38.71 -9.26
N SER A 50 5.54 -38.50 -9.44
CA SER A 50 6.09 -37.67 -10.50
C SER A 50 5.59 -38.17 -11.85
N SER A 51 4.59 -37.47 -12.39
CA SER A 51 4.12 -37.69 -13.74
C SER A 51 5.13 -37.04 -14.67
N ASP A 52 5.98 -37.85 -15.31
CA ASP A 52 6.89 -37.40 -16.34
C ASP A 52 6.09 -36.65 -17.44
N PRO A 53 6.35 -35.36 -17.71
CA PRO A 53 5.62 -34.61 -18.72
C PRO A 53 5.71 -35.24 -20.11
N ASN A 54 6.77 -36.01 -20.41
CA ASN A 54 6.86 -36.79 -21.65
C ASN A 54 5.91 -38.00 -21.68
N ALA A 55 5.56 -38.58 -20.53
CA ALA A 55 4.59 -39.68 -20.47
C ALA A 55 3.14 -39.19 -20.65
N GLN A 56 2.81 -37.99 -20.17
CA GLN A 56 1.51 -37.36 -20.41
C GLN A 56 1.32 -36.97 -21.89
N ALA A 57 2.36 -36.45 -22.55
CA ALA A 57 2.33 -36.16 -23.98
C ALA A 57 2.13 -37.43 -24.84
N ALA A 58 2.77 -38.56 -24.47
CA ALA A 58 2.60 -39.83 -25.18
C ALA A 58 1.21 -40.46 -24.96
N ALA A 59 0.57 -40.23 -23.81
CA ALA A 59 -0.78 -40.72 -23.52
C ALA A 59 -1.87 -39.93 -24.29
N ALA A 60 -1.64 -38.65 -24.58
CA ALA A 60 -2.54 -37.81 -25.39
C ALA A 60 -2.60 -38.22 -26.87
N ASP A 61 -1.66 -39.03 -27.36
CA ASP A 61 -1.63 -39.54 -28.75
C ASP A 61 -2.26 -40.94 -28.89
N SER A 62 -2.80 -41.52 -27.80
CA SER A 62 -3.41 -42.86 -27.81
C SER A 62 -4.64 -42.95 -28.72
N GLY A 63 -5.24 -41.81 -29.04
CA GLY A 63 -6.41 -41.72 -29.87
C GLY A 63 -7.65 -42.42 -29.30
N ASP A 64 -7.62 -42.84 -28.04
CA ASP A 64 -8.73 -43.45 -27.34
C ASP A 64 -9.59 -42.33 -26.72
N PRO A 65 -10.87 -42.15 -27.14
CA PRO A 65 -11.74 -41.16 -26.52
C PRO A 65 -11.87 -41.36 -25.00
N ALA A 66 -11.86 -42.61 -24.51
CA ALA A 66 -11.93 -42.86 -23.08
C ALA A 66 -10.66 -42.39 -22.33
N ALA A 67 -9.49 -42.43 -22.99
CA ALA A 67 -8.25 -41.87 -22.44
C ALA A 67 -8.30 -40.34 -22.39
N HIS A 68 -8.76 -39.70 -23.46
CA HIS A 68 -8.96 -38.25 -23.48
C HIS A 68 -9.96 -37.79 -22.41
N ALA A 69 -11.08 -38.50 -22.22
CA ALA A 69 -12.04 -38.20 -21.16
C ALA A 69 -11.40 -38.22 -19.76
N ARG A 70 -10.60 -39.25 -19.47
CA ARG A 70 -9.87 -39.35 -18.19
C ARG A 70 -8.88 -38.21 -18.00
N GLN A 71 -8.16 -37.83 -19.07
CA GLN A 71 -7.22 -36.71 -19.02
C GLN A 71 -7.91 -35.36 -18.83
N VAL A 72 -9.04 -35.12 -19.49
CA VAL A 72 -9.85 -33.91 -19.28
C VAL A 72 -10.28 -33.79 -17.83
N ILE A 73 -10.82 -34.88 -17.26
CA ILE A 73 -11.27 -34.89 -15.86
C ILE A 73 -10.09 -34.66 -14.91
N ALA A 74 -8.97 -35.33 -15.14
CA ALA A 74 -7.77 -35.20 -14.31
C ALA A 74 -7.23 -33.76 -14.35
N LEU A 75 -6.98 -33.20 -15.54
CA LEU A 75 -6.42 -31.85 -15.67
C LEU A 75 -7.37 -30.77 -15.14
N HIS A 76 -8.69 -30.92 -15.33
CA HIS A 76 -9.66 -29.99 -14.75
C HIS A 76 -9.63 -30.04 -13.22
N ALA A 77 -9.58 -31.24 -12.63
CA ALA A 77 -9.49 -31.41 -11.19
C ALA A 77 -8.14 -30.93 -10.61
N ASP A 78 -7.02 -31.23 -11.27
CA ASP A 78 -5.68 -30.89 -10.81
C ASP A 78 -5.39 -29.38 -10.92
N HIS A 79 -6.15 -28.65 -11.75
CA HIS A 79 -5.95 -27.23 -12.01
C HIS A 79 -7.17 -26.35 -11.70
N SER A 80 -8.17 -26.85 -10.96
CA SER A 80 -9.41 -26.11 -10.69
C SER A 80 -9.16 -24.72 -10.11
N ASP A 81 -8.21 -24.59 -9.19
CA ASP A 81 -7.87 -23.31 -8.56
C ASP A 81 -7.31 -22.29 -9.57
N SER A 82 -6.56 -22.75 -10.58
CA SER A 82 -6.04 -21.88 -11.65
C SER A 82 -7.12 -21.47 -12.63
N LEU A 83 -8.06 -22.38 -12.93
CA LEU A 83 -9.22 -22.07 -13.76
C LEU A 83 -10.11 -21.02 -13.09
N ASP A 84 -10.31 -21.13 -11.78
CA ASP A 84 -11.09 -20.16 -10.99
C ASP A 84 -10.35 -18.83 -10.77
N ALA A 85 -9.01 -18.83 -10.84
CA ALA A 85 -8.23 -17.61 -10.69
C ALA A 85 -8.28 -16.69 -11.92
N ILE A 86 -8.46 -17.26 -13.11
CA ILE A 86 -8.58 -16.52 -14.37
C ILE A 86 -10.07 -16.37 -14.71
N HIS A 87 -10.65 -15.25 -14.27
CA HIS A 87 -12.01 -14.87 -14.61
C HIS A 87 -12.01 -13.48 -15.24
N GLY A 88 -12.33 -13.41 -16.52
CA GLY A 88 -12.13 -12.20 -17.32
C GLY A 88 -10.66 -12.05 -17.74
N ASN A 89 -10.30 -10.87 -18.24
CA ASN A 89 -8.98 -10.66 -18.85
C ASN A 89 -7.95 -10.05 -17.89
N SER A 90 -8.29 -9.69 -16.66
CA SER A 90 -7.34 -9.15 -15.68
C SER A 90 -7.41 -9.92 -14.38
N VAL A 91 -6.27 -10.12 -13.72
CA VAL A 91 -6.21 -10.69 -12.36
C VAL A 91 -5.76 -9.68 -11.31
N VAL A 92 -5.47 -8.45 -11.74
CA VAL A 92 -5.10 -7.34 -10.87
C VAL A 92 -6.30 -6.42 -10.76
N TYR A 93 -6.91 -6.39 -9.57
CA TYR A 93 -8.15 -5.64 -9.30
C TYR A 93 -7.98 -4.50 -8.32
N TYR A 94 -6.86 -4.48 -7.62
CA TYR A 94 -6.55 -3.46 -6.62
C TYR A 94 -5.26 -2.76 -7.00
N ASP A 95 -5.33 -1.44 -6.94
CA ASP A 95 -4.21 -0.57 -7.22
C ASP A 95 -3.29 -0.54 -6.00
N ASN A 96 -2.56 -1.60 -5.70
CA ASN A 96 -1.46 -1.58 -4.74
C ASN A 96 -0.40 -2.66 -5.06
N PRO A 97 0.87 -2.46 -4.67
CA PRO A 97 1.95 -3.37 -5.06
C PRO A 97 1.75 -4.82 -4.63
N ASP A 98 1.19 -5.07 -3.45
CA ASP A 98 0.99 -6.43 -2.94
C ASP A 98 -0.05 -7.20 -3.78
N ALA A 99 -1.19 -6.57 -4.08
CA ALA A 99 -2.21 -7.16 -4.95
C ALA A 99 -1.71 -7.37 -6.39
N ALA A 100 -0.88 -6.45 -6.89
CA ALA A 100 -0.27 -6.59 -8.21
C ALA A 100 0.71 -7.77 -8.27
N ARG A 101 1.54 -7.97 -7.23
CA ARG A 101 2.43 -9.14 -7.11
C ARG A 101 1.65 -10.44 -6.98
N GLU A 102 0.59 -10.44 -6.18
CA GLU A 102 -0.30 -11.61 -6.09
C GLU A 102 -0.90 -11.94 -7.46
N GLY A 103 -1.34 -10.92 -8.21
CA GLY A 103 -1.79 -11.06 -9.58
C GLY A 103 -0.74 -11.69 -10.49
N LEU A 104 0.51 -11.22 -10.46
CA LEU A 104 1.62 -11.81 -11.22
C LEU A 104 1.80 -13.31 -10.87
N GLY A 105 1.81 -13.66 -9.59
CA GLY A 105 1.92 -15.06 -9.16
C GLY A 105 0.76 -15.94 -9.63
N ARG A 106 -0.46 -15.39 -9.71
CA ARG A 106 -1.63 -16.08 -10.29
C ARG A 106 -1.47 -16.30 -11.80
N ILE A 107 -0.95 -15.31 -12.54
CA ILE A 107 -0.64 -15.45 -13.98
C ILE A 107 0.37 -16.56 -14.19
N GLU A 108 1.49 -16.56 -13.45
CA GLU A 108 2.55 -17.57 -13.59
C GLU A 108 2.04 -18.98 -13.27
N SER A 109 1.21 -19.11 -12.23
CA SER A 109 0.57 -20.39 -11.89
C SER A 109 -0.39 -20.86 -13.00
N ALA A 110 -1.19 -19.94 -13.55
CA ALA A 110 -2.09 -20.24 -14.65
C ALA A 110 -1.32 -20.62 -15.94
N GLU A 111 -0.19 -20.00 -16.22
CA GLU A 111 0.68 -20.36 -17.35
C GLU A 111 1.28 -21.76 -17.20
N ALA A 112 1.68 -22.14 -16.00
CA ALA A 112 2.14 -23.50 -15.71
C ALA A 112 1.02 -24.53 -15.93
N ALA A 113 -0.21 -24.25 -15.45
CA ALA A 113 -1.38 -25.09 -15.72
C ALA A 113 -1.69 -25.16 -17.23
N ALA A 114 -1.66 -24.03 -17.92
CA ALA A 114 -1.87 -23.97 -19.37
C ALA A 114 -0.85 -24.80 -20.15
N ALA A 115 0.42 -24.82 -19.73
CA ALA A 115 1.44 -25.65 -20.34
C ALA A 115 1.09 -27.15 -20.29
N ALA A 116 0.49 -27.62 -19.20
CA ALA A 116 0.00 -29.00 -19.05
C ALA A 116 -1.28 -29.26 -19.87
N ILE A 117 -2.16 -28.26 -20.01
CA ILE A 117 -3.45 -28.38 -20.69
C ILE A 117 -3.33 -28.31 -22.22
N ARG A 118 -2.44 -27.46 -22.75
CA ARG A 118 -2.29 -27.18 -24.20
C ARG A 118 -2.14 -28.44 -25.08
N PRO A 119 -1.34 -29.47 -24.72
CA PRO A 119 -1.24 -30.69 -25.52
C PRO A 119 -2.57 -31.43 -25.69
N LEU A 120 -3.33 -31.60 -24.60
CA LEU A 120 -4.65 -32.24 -24.65
C LEU A 120 -5.65 -31.39 -25.43
N ALA A 121 -5.68 -30.08 -25.17
CA ALA A 121 -6.56 -29.15 -25.88
C ALA A 121 -6.34 -29.22 -27.39
N LYS A 122 -5.08 -29.27 -27.85
CA LYS A 122 -4.74 -29.44 -29.26
C LYS A 122 -5.26 -30.77 -29.81
N ALA A 123 -5.01 -31.89 -29.13
CA ALA A 123 -5.46 -33.21 -29.55
C ALA A 123 -7.00 -33.30 -29.66
N LEU A 124 -7.72 -32.73 -28.68
CA LEU A 124 -9.18 -32.64 -28.70
C LEU A 124 -9.67 -31.79 -29.89
N THR A 125 -9.03 -30.64 -30.14
CA THR A 125 -9.37 -29.75 -31.25
C THR A 125 -9.21 -30.44 -32.61
N GLU A 126 -8.07 -31.09 -32.84
CA GLU A 126 -7.75 -31.72 -34.11
C GLU A 126 -8.68 -32.90 -34.42
N ARG A 127 -9.15 -33.60 -33.38
CA ARG A 127 -9.90 -34.84 -33.53
C ARG A 127 -11.41 -34.67 -33.47
N TYR A 128 -11.90 -33.87 -32.54
CA TYR A 128 -13.33 -33.71 -32.28
C TYR A 128 -13.82 -32.29 -32.60
N GLY A 129 -12.92 -31.31 -32.59
CA GLY A 129 -13.26 -29.88 -32.61
C GLY A 129 -13.83 -29.41 -31.27
N TRP A 130 -14.20 -28.12 -31.20
CA TRP A 130 -14.83 -27.49 -30.02
C TRP A 130 -16.35 -27.31 -30.17
N GLU A 131 -16.95 -27.88 -31.22
CA GLU A 131 -18.40 -27.78 -31.41
C GLU A 131 -19.15 -28.57 -30.34
N ARG A 132 -20.12 -27.89 -29.71
CA ARG A 132 -20.97 -28.45 -28.65
C ARG A 132 -21.60 -29.77 -29.13
N GLY A 133 -21.48 -30.83 -28.34
CA GLY A 133 -21.99 -32.17 -28.66
C GLY A 133 -21.00 -33.14 -29.33
N ARG A 134 -19.97 -32.69 -30.06
CA ARG A 134 -19.04 -33.64 -30.72
C ARG A 134 -18.15 -34.40 -29.75
N ILE A 135 -17.69 -33.73 -28.69
CA ILE A 135 -16.94 -34.36 -27.62
C ILE A 135 -17.85 -35.38 -26.92
N THR A 136 -19.07 -35.00 -26.57
CA THR A 136 -20.06 -35.86 -25.92
C THR A 136 -20.37 -37.10 -26.76
N GLU A 137 -20.67 -36.94 -28.04
CA GLU A 137 -20.91 -38.04 -28.97
C GLU A 137 -19.72 -39.01 -29.07
N ALA A 138 -18.49 -38.47 -29.10
CA ALA A 138 -17.28 -39.29 -29.15
C ALA A 138 -17.04 -40.08 -27.84
N MET A 139 -17.38 -39.48 -26.69
CA MET A 139 -17.26 -40.13 -25.38
C MET A 139 -18.35 -41.19 -25.17
N ASP A 140 -19.58 -40.89 -25.59
CA ASP A 140 -20.72 -41.82 -25.56
C ASP A 140 -20.44 -43.04 -26.46
N ALA A 141 -19.93 -42.80 -27.68
CA ALA A 141 -19.56 -43.88 -28.61
C ALA A 141 -18.43 -44.77 -28.06
N ALA A 142 -17.59 -44.25 -27.18
CA ALA A 142 -16.55 -45.01 -26.47
C ALA A 142 -17.04 -45.68 -25.17
N GLY A 143 -18.33 -45.54 -24.83
CA GLY A 143 -18.92 -46.14 -23.63
C GLY A 143 -18.50 -45.47 -22.32
N VAL A 144 -18.06 -44.22 -22.36
CA VAL A 144 -17.76 -43.43 -21.16
C VAL A 144 -19.09 -43.03 -20.51
N SER A 145 -19.46 -43.68 -19.41
CA SER A 145 -20.72 -43.38 -18.70
C SER A 145 -20.70 -41.98 -18.08
N VAL A 146 -21.66 -41.16 -18.49
CA VAL A 146 -21.91 -39.77 -18.08
C VAL A 146 -22.81 -39.65 -16.83
N ASP A 147 -23.18 -40.76 -16.18
CA ASP A 147 -24.26 -40.82 -15.19
C ASP A 147 -23.87 -40.41 -13.75
N LYS A 148 -22.73 -39.73 -13.56
CA LYS A 148 -22.20 -39.34 -12.24
C LYS A 148 -21.99 -37.82 -12.13
N PRO A 149 -22.17 -37.21 -10.93
CA PRO A 149 -22.18 -35.75 -10.77
C PRO A 149 -20.90 -34.99 -11.19
N ASN A 150 -19.76 -35.68 -11.31
CA ASN A 150 -18.46 -35.10 -11.70
C ASN A 150 -18.08 -35.37 -13.18
N TYR A 151 -18.98 -35.84 -14.05
CA TYR A 151 -18.63 -36.40 -15.37
C TYR A 151 -19.21 -35.63 -16.57
N MET A 152 -19.31 -34.30 -16.51
CA MET A 152 -19.53 -33.51 -17.73
C MET A 152 -18.19 -33.27 -18.44
N VAL A 153 -17.64 -34.31 -19.08
CA VAL A 153 -16.36 -34.22 -19.84
C VAL A 153 -16.40 -33.06 -20.84
N GLU A 154 -17.55 -32.82 -21.47
CA GLU A 154 -17.77 -31.66 -22.34
C GLU A 154 -17.62 -30.33 -21.60
N ALA A 155 -18.21 -30.19 -20.41
CA ALA A 155 -18.11 -28.97 -19.61
C ALA A 155 -16.66 -28.75 -19.16
N ASN A 156 -15.99 -29.77 -18.64
CA ASN A 156 -14.60 -29.67 -18.21
C ASN A 156 -13.67 -29.33 -19.39
N ALA A 157 -13.86 -29.98 -20.55
CA ALA A 157 -13.08 -29.68 -21.74
C ALA A 157 -13.30 -28.23 -22.21
N ARG A 158 -14.53 -27.74 -22.10
CA ARG A 158 -14.89 -26.35 -22.41
C ARG A 158 -14.26 -25.38 -21.42
N ASP A 159 -14.31 -25.64 -20.12
CA ASP A 159 -13.69 -24.80 -19.10
C ASP A 159 -12.18 -24.67 -19.34
N LEU A 160 -11.52 -25.81 -19.62
CA LEU A 160 -10.10 -25.83 -20.00
C LEU A 160 -9.81 -25.00 -21.26
N HIS A 161 -10.71 -25.04 -22.25
CA HIS A 161 -10.57 -24.26 -23.47
C HIS A 161 -10.77 -22.76 -23.24
N GLU A 162 -11.83 -22.37 -22.52
CA GLU A 162 -12.13 -20.98 -22.16
C GLU A 162 -11.01 -20.39 -21.30
N PHE A 163 -10.46 -21.16 -20.36
CA PHE A 163 -9.29 -20.79 -19.57
C PHE A 163 -8.08 -20.44 -20.46
N LEU A 164 -7.75 -21.30 -21.44
CA LEU A 164 -6.64 -21.02 -22.37
C LEU A 164 -6.87 -19.75 -23.20
N GLN A 165 -8.11 -19.50 -23.63
CA GLN A 165 -8.45 -18.28 -24.37
C GLN A 165 -8.34 -17.02 -23.52
N GLN A 166 -8.82 -17.05 -22.28
CA GLN A 166 -8.73 -15.91 -21.37
C GLN A 166 -7.29 -15.61 -20.97
N LEU A 167 -6.47 -16.66 -20.79
CA LEU A 167 -5.08 -16.52 -20.40
C LEU A 167 -4.24 -15.75 -21.44
N ASP A 168 -4.51 -15.97 -22.73
CA ASP A 168 -3.70 -15.37 -23.81
C ASP A 168 -3.70 -13.82 -23.76
N ASP A 169 -4.78 -13.20 -23.28
CA ASP A 169 -4.87 -11.73 -23.12
C ASP A 169 -4.56 -11.24 -21.70
N THR A 170 -4.37 -12.16 -20.73
CA THR A 170 -4.35 -11.81 -19.30
C THR A 170 -3.19 -10.89 -18.91
N ARG A 171 -1.99 -11.13 -19.47
CA ARG A 171 -0.82 -10.28 -19.20
C ARG A 171 -1.05 -8.84 -19.68
N SER A 172 -1.55 -8.68 -20.90
CA SER A 172 -1.77 -7.36 -21.48
C SER A 172 -2.86 -6.59 -20.72
N ALA A 173 -4.00 -7.22 -20.44
CA ALA A 173 -5.11 -6.56 -19.75
C ALA A 173 -4.82 -6.29 -18.25
N SER A 174 -4.06 -7.17 -17.57
CA SER A 174 -3.59 -6.89 -16.20
C SER A 174 -2.61 -5.71 -16.16
N THR A 175 -1.69 -5.65 -17.13
CA THR A 175 -0.76 -4.52 -17.29
C THR A 175 -1.49 -3.23 -17.60
N GLN A 176 -2.49 -3.26 -18.48
CA GLN A 176 -3.31 -2.11 -18.80
C GLN A 176 -4.06 -1.59 -17.56
N THR A 177 -4.59 -2.49 -16.73
CA THR A 177 -5.24 -2.11 -15.46
C THR A 177 -4.27 -1.34 -14.54
N LEU A 178 -3.03 -1.82 -14.41
CA LEU A 178 -1.99 -1.14 -13.63
C LEU A 178 -1.61 0.23 -14.22
N VAL A 179 -1.48 0.30 -15.54
CA VAL A 179 -1.21 1.55 -16.27
C VAL A 179 -2.29 2.59 -15.98
N ASP A 180 -3.57 2.20 -16.05
CA ASP A 180 -4.69 3.10 -15.80
C ASP A 180 -4.78 3.53 -14.33
N GLY A 181 -4.53 2.61 -13.39
CA GLY A 181 -4.47 2.92 -11.95
C GLY A 181 -3.32 3.87 -11.59
N VAL A 182 -2.17 3.79 -12.27
CA VAL A 182 -1.08 4.74 -12.09
C VAL A 182 -1.39 6.10 -12.72
N ARG A 183 -2.06 6.15 -13.88
CA ARG A 183 -2.52 7.42 -14.48
C ARG A 183 -3.50 8.15 -13.57
N ALA A 184 -4.50 7.45 -13.05
CA ALA A 184 -5.48 8.03 -12.12
C ALA A 184 -4.79 8.62 -10.86
N ARG A 185 -3.75 7.95 -10.34
CA ARG A 185 -2.95 8.50 -9.22
C ARG A 185 -2.23 9.79 -9.56
N LEU A 186 -1.70 9.90 -10.78
CA LEU A 186 -1.02 11.12 -11.23
C LEU A 186 -2.03 12.27 -11.35
N ASP A 187 -3.22 12.00 -11.88
CA ASP A 187 -4.28 12.99 -12.05
C ASP A 187 -4.75 13.56 -10.70
N ASP A 188 -4.85 12.71 -9.67
CA ASP A 188 -5.31 13.10 -8.32
C ASP A 188 -4.15 13.55 -7.40
N LEU A 189 -2.91 13.63 -7.88
CA LEU A 189 -1.73 13.81 -7.03
C LEU A 189 -1.78 15.11 -6.22
N ASP A 190 -2.29 16.19 -6.80
CA ASP A 190 -2.33 17.51 -6.19
C ASP A 190 -3.37 17.66 -5.06
N ASP A 191 -4.28 16.70 -4.92
CA ASP A 191 -5.26 16.67 -3.81
C ASP A 191 -4.64 16.20 -2.48
N PHE A 192 -3.42 15.67 -2.53
CA PHE A 192 -2.73 15.12 -1.35
C PHE A 192 -1.71 16.09 -0.74
N ALA A 193 -1.47 15.93 0.56
CA ALA A 193 -0.36 16.61 1.22
C ALA A 193 1.00 16.17 0.65
N ALA A 194 2.00 17.05 0.67
CA ALA A 194 3.30 16.85 -0.01
C ALA A 194 4.01 15.53 0.36
N ASN A 195 3.92 15.11 1.63
CA ASN A 195 4.50 13.83 2.07
C ASN A 195 3.78 12.62 1.45
N ILE A 196 2.45 12.70 1.32
CA ILE A 196 1.65 11.65 0.68
C ILE A 196 1.87 11.62 -0.83
N GLN A 197 2.10 12.78 -1.46
CA GLN A 197 2.45 12.86 -2.88
C GLN A 197 3.70 12.03 -3.21
N GLN A 198 4.79 12.22 -2.44
CA GLN A 198 6.03 11.48 -2.67
C GLN A 198 5.86 9.97 -2.45
N GLN A 199 5.14 9.58 -1.40
CA GLN A 199 4.82 8.17 -1.17
C GLN A 199 4.07 7.56 -2.36
N ARG A 200 3.00 8.22 -2.83
CA ARG A 200 2.19 7.74 -3.96
C ARG A 200 2.99 7.63 -5.26
N LEU A 201 3.93 8.54 -5.51
CA LEU A 201 4.83 8.47 -6.65
C LEU A 201 5.80 7.29 -6.53
N GLY A 202 6.30 6.99 -5.33
CA GLY A 202 7.09 5.79 -5.07
C GLY A 202 6.31 4.50 -5.33
N GLU A 203 5.10 4.40 -4.80
CA GLU A 203 4.18 3.26 -5.05
C GLU A 203 3.85 3.12 -6.55
N ALA A 204 3.67 4.23 -7.26
CA ALA A 204 3.44 4.22 -8.71
C ALA A 204 4.63 3.64 -9.49
N LEU A 205 5.88 3.98 -9.12
CA LEU A 205 7.07 3.39 -9.74
C LEU A 205 7.20 1.89 -9.46
N GLU A 206 6.80 1.45 -8.27
CA GLU A 206 6.77 0.03 -7.92
C GLU A 206 5.73 -0.73 -8.76
N LEU A 207 4.53 -0.18 -8.91
CA LEU A 207 3.49 -0.75 -9.78
C LEU A 207 3.92 -0.81 -11.24
N ILE A 208 4.60 0.21 -11.75
CA ILE A 208 5.18 0.16 -13.10
C ILE A 208 6.24 -0.94 -13.20
N GLY A 209 7.05 -1.15 -12.16
CA GLY A 209 8.01 -2.26 -12.11
C GLY A 209 7.32 -3.62 -12.22
N ILE A 210 6.28 -3.85 -11.44
CA ILE A 210 5.49 -5.09 -11.50
C ILE A 210 4.81 -5.25 -12.86
N ALA A 211 4.24 -4.17 -13.40
CA ALA A 211 3.62 -4.17 -14.72
C ALA A 211 4.62 -4.54 -15.84
N GLN A 212 5.88 -4.13 -15.73
CA GLN A 212 6.96 -4.54 -16.63
C GLN A 212 7.33 -6.02 -16.51
N GLU A 213 7.18 -6.63 -15.32
CA GLU A 213 7.35 -8.07 -15.15
C GLU A 213 6.17 -8.85 -15.76
N ILE A 214 4.95 -8.29 -15.72
CA ILE A 214 3.76 -8.89 -16.33
C ILE A 214 3.82 -8.78 -17.87
N ASP A 215 4.05 -7.61 -18.44
CA ASP A 215 4.18 -7.41 -19.90
C ASP A 215 5.32 -6.43 -20.22
N PRO A 216 6.54 -6.94 -20.46
CA PRO A 216 7.71 -6.11 -20.73
C PRO A 216 7.61 -5.24 -21.99
N ASN A 217 6.73 -5.60 -22.93
CA ASN A 217 6.62 -4.95 -24.23
C ASN A 217 5.43 -3.99 -24.31
N HIS A 218 4.72 -3.75 -23.20
CA HIS A 218 3.57 -2.87 -23.18
C HIS A 218 3.99 -1.42 -23.54
N PRO A 219 3.37 -0.80 -24.57
CA PRO A 219 3.87 0.44 -25.16
C PRO A 219 3.83 1.64 -24.20
N ASP A 220 2.93 1.61 -23.22
CA ASP A 220 2.69 2.72 -22.29
C ASP A 220 3.64 2.77 -21.09
N LEU A 221 4.34 1.68 -20.75
CA LEU A 221 5.12 1.60 -19.51
C LEU A 221 6.33 2.54 -19.51
N GLY A 222 7.00 2.68 -20.65
CA GLY A 222 8.14 3.58 -20.80
C GLY A 222 7.75 5.06 -20.61
N PRO A 223 6.79 5.59 -21.39
CA PRO A 223 6.28 6.95 -21.21
C PRO A 223 5.74 7.21 -19.81
N LEU A 224 5.00 6.25 -19.24
CA LEU A 224 4.41 6.40 -17.90
C LEU A 224 5.48 6.48 -16.80
N ARG A 225 6.53 5.66 -16.88
CA ARG A 225 7.69 5.73 -15.98
C ARG A 225 8.31 7.12 -15.98
N VAL A 226 8.58 7.67 -17.16
CA VAL A 226 9.15 9.01 -17.32
C VAL A 226 8.24 10.08 -16.71
N ALA A 227 6.91 9.96 -16.89
CA ALA A 227 5.95 10.89 -16.31
C ALA A 227 5.98 10.86 -14.77
N VAL A 228 5.99 9.67 -14.15
CA VAL A 228 6.07 9.52 -12.68
C VAL A 228 7.40 10.04 -12.14
N GLU A 229 8.53 9.74 -12.78
CA GLU A 229 9.85 10.25 -12.38
C GLU A 229 9.94 11.78 -12.47
N THR A 230 9.38 12.35 -13.54
CA THR A 230 9.30 13.80 -13.74
C THR A 230 8.46 14.44 -12.62
N ALA A 231 7.26 13.92 -12.39
CA ALA A 231 6.38 14.40 -11.32
C ALA A 231 7.04 14.28 -9.94
N SER A 232 7.75 13.19 -9.65
CA SER A 232 8.49 13.01 -8.40
C SER A 232 9.56 14.08 -8.22
N SER A 233 10.37 14.33 -9.25
CA SER A 233 11.40 15.37 -9.24
C SER A 233 10.80 16.77 -9.06
N GLU A 234 9.73 17.10 -9.79
CA GLU A 234 9.05 18.40 -9.69
C GLU A 234 8.46 18.63 -8.30
N LYS A 235 7.69 17.67 -7.77
CA LYS A 235 7.11 17.78 -6.42
C LYS A 235 8.17 17.86 -5.33
N ARG A 236 9.31 17.19 -5.52
CA ARG A 236 10.45 17.29 -4.59
C ARG A 236 11.07 18.68 -4.65
N ALA A 237 11.25 19.24 -5.85
CA ALA A 237 11.76 20.60 -6.01
C ALA A 237 10.81 21.64 -5.41
N GLU A 238 9.49 21.50 -5.62
CA GLU A 238 8.47 22.36 -5.01
C GLU A 238 8.47 22.28 -3.48
N GLN A 239 8.66 21.08 -2.92
CA GLN A 239 8.78 20.91 -1.47
C GLN A 239 10.05 21.58 -0.94
N MET A 240 11.19 21.39 -1.60
CA MET A 240 12.45 22.01 -1.19
C MET A 240 12.37 23.53 -1.28
N ALA A 241 11.80 24.08 -2.36
CA ALA A 241 11.60 25.53 -2.49
C ALA A 241 10.73 26.10 -1.36
N ARG A 242 9.72 25.35 -0.89
CA ARG A 242 8.92 25.75 0.30
C ARG A 242 9.73 25.72 1.59
N ILE A 243 10.59 24.72 1.75
CA ILE A 243 11.51 24.58 2.90
C ILE A 243 12.50 25.75 2.92
N ASP A 244 13.12 26.05 1.78
CA ASP A 244 14.11 27.12 1.62
C ASP A 244 13.49 28.50 1.83
N ALA A 245 12.21 28.68 1.49
CA ALA A 245 11.48 29.93 1.69
C ALA A 245 10.92 30.09 3.10
N ALA A 246 10.82 29.01 3.88
CA ALA A 246 10.25 29.07 5.22
C ALA A 246 11.21 29.77 6.20
N GLU A 247 10.63 30.62 7.05
CA GLU A 247 11.38 31.36 8.07
C GLU A 247 10.92 30.97 9.47
N TRP A 248 11.87 30.88 10.40
CA TRP A 248 11.56 30.74 11.81
C TRP A 248 11.16 32.09 12.39
N PRO A 249 9.91 32.28 12.82
CA PRO A 249 9.42 33.61 13.20
C PRO A 249 9.85 34.04 14.60
N GLY A 250 10.60 33.21 15.35
CA GLY A 250 11.08 33.51 16.70
C GLY A 250 9.96 33.72 17.72
N HIS A 251 10.32 34.27 18.88
CA HIS A 251 9.38 34.66 19.91
C HIS A 251 8.48 35.82 19.46
N VAL A 252 7.28 35.91 20.04
CA VAL A 252 6.50 37.14 20.00
C VAL A 252 7.31 38.30 20.59
N ALA A 253 7.25 39.47 19.96
CA ALA A 253 8.06 40.63 20.34
C ALA A 253 7.73 41.14 21.77
N GLU A 254 6.46 41.07 22.17
CA GLU A 254 5.97 41.49 23.48
C GLU A 254 5.11 40.38 24.09
N PHE A 255 5.32 40.09 25.37
CA PHE A 255 4.59 39.07 26.12
C PHE A 255 4.15 39.61 27.47
N ASP A 256 2.83 39.86 27.58
CA ASP A 256 2.21 40.41 28.80
C ASP A 256 1.73 39.32 29.76
N GLY A 257 2.12 38.06 29.54
CA GLY A 257 1.77 36.93 30.38
C GLY A 257 2.68 36.78 31.60
N PRO A 258 2.25 36.04 32.64
CA PRO A 258 3.15 35.64 33.71
C PRO A 258 4.26 34.72 33.20
N GLY A 259 5.44 34.81 33.83
CA GLY A 259 6.66 34.11 33.43
C GLY A 259 7.49 34.89 32.41
N SER A 260 8.72 34.44 32.15
CA SER A 260 9.52 34.97 31.04
C SER A 260 9.39 34.07 29.82
N ILE A 261 9.43 34.64 28.62
CA ILE A 261 9.39 33.91 27.34
C ILE A 261 10.41 32.76 27.35
N GLU A 262 11.65 33.05 27.73
CA GLU A 262 12.74 32.07 27.78
C GLU A 262 12.45 30.93 28.76
N SER A 263 11.97 31.25 29.98
CA SER A 263 11.64 30.22 30.97
C SER A 263 10.49 29.32 30.52
N LEU A 264 9.50 29.89 29.82
CA LEU A 264 8.37 29.13 29.30
C LEU A 264 8.82 28.24 28.14
N ALA A 265 9.60 28.78 27.20
CA ALA A 265 10.15 28.03 26.07
C ALA A 265 11.01 26.84 26.53
N ALA A 266 11.91 27.07 27.49
CA ALA A 266 12.72 26.02 28.11
C ALA A 266 11.85 24.94 28.77
N SER A 267 10.84 25.35 29.56
CA SER A 267 9.94 24.39 30.21
C SER A 267 9.13 23.56 29.22
N VAL A 268 8.72 24.14 28.09
CA VAL A 268 8.03 23.41 27.01
C VAL A 268 8.97 22.44 26.32
N ARG A 269 10.21 22.86 26.04
CA ARG A 269 11.24 21.99 25.46
C ARG A 269 11.49 20.77 26.34
N ASP A 270 11.71 20.97 27.63
CA ASP A 270 11.98 19.89 28.59
C ASP A 270 10.80 18.92 28.68
N TYR A 271 9.57 19.45 28.68
CA TYR A 271 8.35 18.63 28.69
C TYR A 271 8.25 17.76 27.44
N LEU A 272 8.38 18.34 26.24
CA LEU A 272 8.25 17.59 24.97
C LEU A 272 9.40 16.60 24.75
N ALA A 273 10.60 16.91 25.23
CA ALA A 273 11.74 16.00 25.19
C ALA A 273 11.54 14.76 26.08
N ALA A 274 10.77 14.90 27.16
CA ALA A 274 10.42 13.82 28.08
C ALA A 274 9.09 13.13 27.73
N ASP A 275 8.32 13.66 26.77
CA ASP A 275 7.01 13.15 26.39
C ASP A 275 7.12 11.84 25.62
N ARG A 276 6.25 10.88 25.95
CA ARG A 276 6.22 9.53 25.34
C ARG A 276 5.90 9.57 23.85
N ASP A 277 5.08 10.52 23.41
CA ASP A 277 4.61 10.56 22.03
C ASP A 277 5.50 11.46 21.14
N TRP A 278 6.47 12.17 21.75
CA TRP A 278 7.43 13.04 21.08
C TRP A 278 8.88 12.63 21.36
N GLY A 279 9.55 13.21 22.36
CA GLY A 279 10.98 13.03 22.59
C GLY A 279 11.39 11.62 23.00
N GLN A 280 10.49 10.87 23.64
CA GLN A 280 10.70 9.48 24.07
C GLN A 280 9.90 8.47 23.24
N ARG A 281 9.47 8.86 22.04
CA ARG A 281 8.70 8.00 21.14
C ARG A 281 9.53 6.77 20.71
N GLU A 282 8.97 5.57 20.88
CA GLU A 282 9.70 4.30 20.71
C GLU A 282 10.12 4.02 19.27
N ASP A 283 9.27 4.35 18.29
CA ASP A 283 9.49 4.06 16.87
C ASP A 283 10.21 5.19 16.14
N LYS A 284 10.01 6.44 16.57
CA LYS A 284 10.60 7.62 15.94
C LYS A 284 10.81 8.77 16.92
N PRO A 285 11.84 8.70 17.78
CA PRO A 285 12.11 9.75 18.76
C PRO A 285 12.42 11.07 18.07
N GLN A 286 11.86 12.16 18.59
CA GLN A 286 12.02 13.50 18.04
C GLN A 286 12.93 14.36 18.92
N ASP A 287 13.95 14.95 18.32
CA ASP A 287 14.78 15.94 18.98
C ASP A 287 14.10 17.31 18.92
N ILE A 288 13.87 17.91 20.09
CA ILE A 288 13.33 19.26 20.20
C ILE A 288 14.47 20.27 20.00
N LEU A 289 14.50 20.87 18.81
CA LEU A 289 15.54 21.79 18.39
C LEU A 289 15.33 23.18 18.98
N ASN A 290 14.12 23.73 18.83
CA ASN A 290 13.81 25.09 19.28
C ASN A 290 12.32 25.24 19.64
N VAL A 291 12.01 26.18 20.53
CA VAL A 291 10.65 26.50 20.95
C VAL A 291 10.47 28.01 20.96
N ALA A 292 9.44 28.49 20.27
CA ALA A 292 9.08 29.89 20.24
C ALA A 292 7.69 30.13 20.84
N ILE A 293 7.59 30.97 21.87
CA ILE A 293 6.28 31.48 22.35
C ILE A 293 5.68 32.41 21.29
N ARG A 294 4.46 32.09 20.81
CA ARG A 294 3.83 32.77 19.65
C ARG A 294 2.73 33.77 20.02
N GLY A 295 2.40 33.89 21.30
CA GLY A 295 1.37 34.83 21.73
C GLY A 295 1.02 34.73 23.22
N PRO A 296 0.01 35.51 23.66
CA PRO A 296 -0.41 35.53 25.04
C PRO A 296 -1.14 34.23 25.43
N TRP A 297 -1.26 34.00 26.74
CA TRP A 297 -2.10 32.94 27.29
C TRP A 297 -3.55 33.06 26.82
N GLN A 298 -4.12 31.94 26.41
CA GLN A 298 -5.51 31.83 25.94
C GLN A 298 -6.32 30.91 26.85
N VAL A 299 -7.63 31.14 26.93
CA VAL A 299 -8.53 30.24 27.68
C VAL A 299 -8.65 28.93 26.91
N ALA A 300 -8.28 27.82 27.55
CA ALA A 300 -8.42 26.48 27.00
C ALA A 300 -9.77 25.86 27.35
N LYS A 301 -10.20 26.03 28.60
CA LYS A 301 -11.43 25.44 29.14
C LYS A 301 -12.15 26.41 30.06
N ARG A 302 -13.49 26.37 30.01
CA ARG A 302 -14.39 27.11 30.90
C ARG A 302 -15.29 26.14 31.65
N ASP A 303 -15.72 26.54 32.84
CA ASP A 303 -16.75 25.81 33.58
C ASP A 303 -18.17 26.06 33.03
N ILE A 304 -19.18 25.49 33.68
CA ILE A 304 -20.59 25.64 33.32
C ILE A 304 -21.11 27.09 33.43
N LEU A 305 -20.43 27.93 34.19
CA LEU A 305 -20.75 29.35 34.39
C LEU A 305 -19.94 30.25 33.43
N GLY A 306 -19.12 29.68 32.54
CA GLY A 306 -18.31 30.40 31.58
C GLY A 306 -16.99 30.96 32.15
N GLN A 307 -16.61 30.57 33.37
CA GLN A 307 -15.41 31.04 34.04
C GLN A 307 -14.19 30.22 33.56
N PRO A 308 -13.05 30.85 33.24
CA PRO A 308 -11.83 30.11 32.87
C PRO A 308 -11.37 29.18 34.01
N ILE A 309 -11.16 27.92 33.67
CA ILE A 309 -10.61 26.88 34.58
C ILE A 309 -9.32 26.25 34.05
N GLN A 310 -8.93 26.55 32.81
CA GLN A 310 -7.68 26.08 32.22
C GLN A 310 -7.19 27.07 31.17
N TRP A 311 -5.86 27.23 31.10
CA TRP A 311 -5.19 28.09 30.13
C TRP A 311 -4.32 27.28 29.19
N ARG A 312 -4.07 27.82 28.00
CA ARG A 312 -3.10 27.30 27.04
C ARG A 312 -2.16 28.39 26.55
N LEU A 313 -0.94 28.02 26.22
CA LEU A 313 0.09 28.89 25.70
C LEU A 313 0.38 28.50 24.23
N PRO A 314 0.14 29.38 23.25
CA PRO A 314 0.49 29.12 21.86
C PRO A 314 2.02 29.16 21.68
N VAL A 315 2.58 28.08 21.14
CA VAL A 315 4.01 27.93 20.87
C VAL A 315 4.22 27.37 19.46
N LEU A 316 5.39 27.60 18.91
CA LEU A 316 5.90 26.93 17.72
C LEU A 316 7.09 26.09 18.13
N VAL A 317 7.12 24.83 17.75
CA VAL A 317 8.17 23.89 18.14
C VAL A 317 8.82 23.32 16.90
N ALA A 318 10.13 23.54 16.75
CA ALA A 318 10.94 22.90 15.72
C ALA A 318 11.49 21.58 16.25
N VAL A 319 11.27 20.52 15.49
CA VAL A 319 11.79 19.19 15.78
C VAL A 319 12.55 18.62 14.58
N THR A 320 13.43 17.68 14.84
CA THR A 320 14.01 16.79 13.83
C THR A 320 13.96 15.35 14.31
N ASP A 321 14.05 14.41 13.39
CA ASP A 321 14.25 13.00 13.69
C ASP A 321 15.50 12.49 12.94
N GLU A 322 15.77 11.20 13.00
CA GLU A 322 16.91 10.57 12.33
C GLU A 322 16.82 10.65 10.80
N GLU A 323 15.62 10.74 10.24
CA GLU A 323 15.40 10.81 8.79
C GLU A 323 15.60 12.21 8.24
N MET A 324 15.13 13.25 8.95
CA MET A 324 15.25 14.64 8.51
C MET A 324 16.63 15.26 8.81
N ARG A 325 17.35 14.72 9.81
CA ARG A 325 18.63 15.29 10.28
C ARG A 325 19.73 15.29 9.21
N PRO A 326 19.95 14.22 8.42
CA PRO A 326 20.97 14.21 7.37
C PRO A 326 20.75 15.27 6.29
N ASP A 327 19.49 15.58 6.00
CA ASP A 327 19.10 16.60 5.03
C ASP A 327 19.11 18.02 5.61
N GLY A 328 19.40 18.16 6.92
CA GLY A 328 19.39 19.46 7.59
C GLY A 328 18.00 20.08 7.64
N ILE A 329 16.94 19.27 7.69
CA ILE A 329 15.54 19.73 7.71
C ILE A 329 14.99 19.65 9.14
N ALA A 330 14.18 20.65 9.52
CA ALA A 330 13.34 20.63 10.71
C ALA A 330 11.86 20.65 10.28
N ARG A 331 11.00 20.11 11.15
CA ARG A 331 9.55 20.28 11.07
C ARG A 331 9.10 21.18 12.22
N ALA A 332 8.45 22.29 11.89
CA ALA A 332 7.87 23.21 12.86
C ALA A 332 6.38 22.91 13.04
N TYR A 333 5.96 22.72 14.29
CA TYR A 333 4.56 22.49 14.66
C TYR A 333 4.03 23.66 15.47
N GLU A 334 2.85 24.15 15.11
CA GLU A 334 2.08 25.04 15.96
C GLU A 334 1.42 24.23 17.06
N LEU A 335 1.78 24.47 18.31
CA LEU A 335 1.21 23.79 19.46
C LEU A 335 0.49 24.78 20.38
N SER A 336 -0.47 24.26 21.13
CA SER A 336 -1.03 24.93 22.30
C SER A 336 -0.71 24.11 23.54
N MET A 337 0.27 24.56 24.34
CA MET A 337 0.66 23.90 25.58
C MET A 337 -0.38 24.18 26.66
N VAL A 338 -0.96 23.13 27.23
CA VAL A 338 -2.10 23.23 28.15
C VAL A 338 -1.58 23.19 29.59
N ALA A 339 -1.93 24.19 30.39
CA ALA A 339 -1.60 24.24 31.82
C ALA A 339 -2.59 23.39 32.64
N MET A 340 -2.23 23.10 33.90
CA MET A 340 -3.11 22.38 34.82
C MET A 340 -4.46 23.10 35.01
N GLU A 341 -5.53 22.31 35.18
CA GLU A 341 -6.82 22.86 35.61
C GLU A 341 -6.72 23.45 37.02
N GLY A 342 -7.46 24.53 37.27
CA GLY A 342 -7.55 25.14 38.59
C GLY A 342 -8.96 25.61 38.92
N ALA A 343 -9.09 26.33 40.04
CA ALA A 343 -10.38 26.89 40.45
C ALA A 343 -10.84 27.98 39.46
N ALA A 344 -12.14 28.22 39.43
CA ALA A 344 -12.74 29.20 38.52
C ALA A 344 -12.15 30.61 38.70
N ASN A 345 -11.63 31.17 37.60
CA ASN A 345 -10.87 32.43 37.54
C ASN A 345 -9.51 32.44 38.28
N ASP A 346 -9.08 31.30 38.83
CA ASP A 346 -7.79 31.13 39.54
C ASP A 346 -6.99 29.95 38.95
N ALA A 347 -7.25 29.62 37.68
CA ALA A 347 -6.50 28.61 36.97
C ALA A 347 -5.07 29.09 36.68
N PRO A 348 -4.04 28.25 36.92
CA PRO A 348 -2.65 28.65 36.77
C PRO A 348 -2.29 28.95 35.31
N LYS A 349 -1.51 30.00 35.10
CA LYS A 349 -0.86 30.35 33.81
C LYS A 349 0.63 30.05 33.91
N SER A 350 0.97 28.79 34.19
CA SER A 350 2.35 28.35 34.39
C SER A 350 2.45 26.83 34.22
N PRO A 351 3.66 26.29 33.97
CA PRO A 351 3.92 24.87 34.14
C PRO A 351 3.65 24.41 35.60
N PRO A 352 3.47 23.09 35.85
CA PRO A 352 3.61 21.97 34.91
C PRO A 352 2.49 21.93 33.85
N TRP A 353 2.77 21.22 32.74
CA TRP A 353 1.85 21.08 31.61
C TRP A 353 0.99 19.83 31.75
N ASP A 354 -0.30 19.96 31.48
CA ASP A 354 -1.28 18.87 31.46
C ASP A 354 -1.24 18.12 30.11
N GLY A 355 -0.81 18.79 29.05
CA GLY A 355 -0.73 18.24 27.70
C GLY A 355 -0.51 19.33 26.66
N PHE A 356 -0.81 19.02 25.40
CA PHE A 356 -0.76 19.97 24.29
C PHE A 356 -1.76 19.61 23.20
N TRP A 357 -2.14 20.59 22.38
CA TRP A 357 -2.87 20.38 21.14
C TRP A 357 -1.97 20.71 19.96
N VAL A 358 -2.00 19.84 18.94
CA VAL A 358 -1.22 20.02 17.70
C VAL A 358 -2.10 20.71 16.65
N GLY A 359 -1.58 21.79 16.08
CA GLY A 359 -2.18 22.53 14.97
C GLY A 359 -1.45 22.26 13.66
N ASP A 360 -1.31 23.31 12.85
CA ASP A 360 -0.63 23.24 11.57
C ASP A 360 0.88 23.02 11.73
N ASN A 361 1.53 22.66 10.62
CA ASN A 361 2.97 22.43 10.59
C ASN A 361 3.55 22.79 9.22
N PHE A 362 4.84 23.06 9.20
CA PHE A 362 5.63 23.28 8.00
C PHE A 362 7.06 22.77 8.19
N PHE A 363 7.78 22.63 7.09
CA PHE A 363 9.20 22.25 7.11
C PHE A 363 10.06 23.47 6.82
N LEU A 364 11.26 23.51 7.40
CA LEU A 364 12.26 24.56 7.22
C LEU A 364 13.68 24.00 7.36
N GLU A 365 14.68 24.71 6.85
CA GLU A 365 16.08 24.35 7.06
C GLU A 365 16.46 24.51 8.54
N GLN A 366 17.17 23.55 9.11
CA GLN A 366 17.70 23.64 10.48
C GLN A 366 18.63 24.84 10.66
N GLY A 367 19.37 25.23 9.61
CA GLY A 367 20.24 26.40 9.62
C GLY A 367 19.51 27.75 9.79
N ARG A 368 18.18 27.76 9.67
CA ARG A 368 17.32 28.94 9.90
C ARG A 368 16.88 29.06 11.36
N LEU A 369 17.14 28.06 12.19
CA LEU A 369 16.83 28.08 13.61
C LEU A 369 17.90 28.88 14.37
N PRO A 370 17.54 29.62 15.43
CA PRO A 370 18.46 30.42 16.22
C PRO A 370 19.35 29.60 17.15
#